data_AF-A0A7C4MAV7-F1
#
_entry.id   AF-A0A7C4MAV7-F1
#
_cell.length_a   1.000
_cell.length_b   1.000
_cell.length_c   1.000
_cell.angle_alpha   90.00
_cell.angle_beta   90.00
_cell.angle_gamma   90.00
#
_symmetry.space_group_name_H-M   'P 1'
#
loop_
_entity.id
_entity.type
_entity.pdbx_description
1 polymer ?
#
loop_
_entity_poly.entity_id
_entity_poly.type
_entity_poly.pdbx_seq_one_letter_code
_entity_poly.pdbx_strand_id
1 'polypeptide(L)'
;MVDRIMKKAILGIMVLLFIVVVTSNIIFNSIASLAPVPAFFDDFNDGIADGWTEHLGTWNVINGEYHVRVGTYENGIAAVNELNLTDCIIETKLRFGDAEEGYRAGIVFRYSDNGYYYAFEISKEYKKAELIYYTPATSGYGRIFAGANYTVQSNVNYTLKVKIEGNTFRGYINGDEVVSGADANLTIGKIGLRTRCGDIFFDDFKVFKLPISPLVGYWNLDEGTGSIAHDTSYNSNDGILVNSPSWVNGQYGKALHFDGINDYVEVPHSNTLINPNFTIEAWIYLDEDVGNREARIVSKQQDNEHMYTLCIFGKGYEGSNGNQLVLSIGNGVTHIKLKSNTYLSNRTWYYVAATHENTLSKIYVNGDLVANGTTTTLTLSNSEVLTIGCLKMGTHLNWFFKGIIDEVKIYNRALTQSEIQADMIPEFPPLIIMPLFIIATLIVAMARKMLNHKDTA
;
A
#
# COMPACT_ATOMS: atom_id res chain seq x y z
N MET A 1 -1.97 60.09 4.18
CA MET A 1 -1.25 59.12 5.05
C MET A 1 -1.91 57.73 5.02
N VAL A 2 -3.23 57.63 5.20
CA VAL A 2 -4.02 56.38 5.14
C VAL A 2 -3.85 55.62 3.82
N ASP A 3 -3.84 56.31 2.68
CA ASP A 3 -3.74 55.68 1.34
C ASP A 3 -2.37 54.99 1.09
N ARG A 4 -1.30 55.51 1.72
CA ARG A 4 0.06 54.95 1.61
C ARG A 4 0.23 53.70 2.49
N ILE A 5 -0.48 53.63 3.60
CA ILE A 5 -0.52 52.47 4.51
C ILE A 5 -1.35 51.35 3.89
N MET A 6 -2.48 51.69 3.26
CA MET A 6 -3.35 50.73 2.57
C MET A 6 -2.65 50.05 1.39
N LYS A 7 -1.92 50.81 0.56
CA LYS A 7 -1.13 50.24 -0.56
C LYS A 7 -0.02 49.31 -0.10
N LYS A 8 0.64 49.59 1.03
CA LYS A 8 1.64 48.70 1.63
C LYS A 8 1.02 47.42 2.20
N ALA A 9 -0.16 47.50 2.80
CA ALA A 9 -0.90 46.33 3.29
C ALA A 9 -1.35 45.42 2.13
N ILE A 10 -1.88 46.00 1.05
CA ILE A 10 -2.27 45.26 -0.17
C ILE A 10 -1.05 44.57 -0.79
N LEU A 11 0.09 45.27 -0.90
CA LEU A 11 1.32 44.69 -1.44
C LEU A 11 1.85 43.56 -0.55
N GLY A 12 1.78 43.70 0.78
CA GLY A 12 2.17 42.66 1.73
C GLY A 12 1.31 41.39 1.59
N ILE A 13 -0.01 41.56 1.42
CA ILE A 13 -0.95 40.45 1.19
C ILE A 13 -0.65 39.75 -0.15
N MET A 14 -0.34 40.51 -1.21
CA MET A 14 0.01 39.94 -2.52
C MET A 14 1.32 39.14 -2.50
N VAL A 15 2.34 39.60 -1.77
CA VAL A 15 3.61 38.88 -1.61
C VAL A 15 3.41 37.60 -0.80
N LEU A 16 2.61 37.65 0.27
CA LEU A 16 2.24 36.46 1.03
C LEU A 16 1.48 35.45 0.17
N LEU A 17 0.55 35.93 -0.67
CA LEU A 17 -0.21 35.11 -1.63
C LEU A 17 0.71 34.45 -2.65
N PHE A 18 1.71 35.17 -3.16
CA PHE A 18 2.66 34.62 -4.14
C PHE A 18 3.52 33.52 -3.51
N ILE A 19 3.96 33.71 -2.27
CA ILE A 19 4.70 32.68 -1.52
C ILE A 19 3.82 31.45 -1.31
N VAL A 20 2.58 31.62 -0.85
CA VAL A 20 1.63 30.51 -0.63
C VAL A 20 1.35 29.74 -1.93
N VAL A 21 1.11 30.44 -3.04
CA VAL A 21 0.84 29.85 -4.36
C VAL A 21 2.05 29.11 -4.92
N VAL A 22 3.27 29.64 -4.73
CA VAL A 22 4.49 28.97 -5.16
C VAL A 22 4.75 27.73 -4.30
N THR A 23 4.61 27.83 -2.97
CA THR A 23 4.75 26.67 -2.09
C THR A 23 3.70 25.60 -2.36
N SER A 24 2.45 25.99 -2.63
CA SER A 24 1.38 25.03 -2.93
C SER A 24 1.57 24.35 -4.29
N ASN A 25 2.11 25.05 -5.30
CA ASN A 25 2.43 24.42 -6.60
C ASN A 25 3.66 23.49 -6.51
N ILE A 26 4.65 23.82 -5.67
CA ILE A 26 5.79 22.93 -5.41
C ILE A 26 5.32 21.67 -4.67
N ILE A 27 4.42 21.81 -3.68
CA ILE A 27 3.81 20.68 -2.98
C ILE A 27 2.89 19.88 -3.93
N PHE A 28 2.14 20.52 -4.82
CA PHE A 28 1.27 19.83 -5.79
C PHE A 28 2.04 19.01 -6.83
N ASN A 29 3.20 19.49 -7.29
CA ASN A 29 4.02 18.74 -8.24
C ASN A 29 4.73 17.53 -7.59
N SER A 30 4.79 17.46 -6.25
CA SER A 30 5.25 16.27 -5.53
C SER A 30 4.14 15.28 -5.16
N ILE A 31 2.86 15.65 -5.28
CA ILE A 31 1.74 14.71 -5.11
C ILE A 31 1.44 14.10 -6.49
N ALA A 32 2.37 13.27 -6.95
CA ALA A 32 2.11 12.37 -8.07
C ALA A 32 0.89 11.50 -7.72
N SER A 33 -0.02 11.34 -8.69
CA SER A 33 -1.15 10.41 -8.71
C SER A 33 -1.10 9.31 -7.62
N LEU A 34 -2.03 9.36 -6.68
CA LEU A 34 -2.33 8.29 -5.69
C LEU A 34 -2.74 6.94 -6.34
N ALA A 35 -2.94 6.90 -7.66
CA ALA A 35 -3.17 5.65 -8.36
C ALA A 35 -1.84 4.89 -8.52
N PRO A 36 -1.80 3.61 -8.16
CA PRO A 36 -0.61 2.79 -8.28
C PRO A 36 -0.12 2.74 -9.73
N VAL A 37 1.20 2.81 -9.92
CA VAL A 37 1.82 2.64 -11.23
C VAL A 37 1.94 1.14 -11.52
N PRO A 38 1.43 0.64 -12.67
CA PRO A 38 1.63 -0.75 -13.06
C PRO A 38 3.13 -1.09 -13.16
N ALA A 39 3.52 -2.27 -12.67
CA ALA A 39 4.85 -2.83 -12.89
C ALA A 39 5.08 -3.24 -14.35
N PHE A 40 3.99 -3.48 -15.09
CA PHE A 40 3.98 -3.64 -16.54
C PHE A 40 2.63 -3.14 -17.06
N PHE A 41 2.65 -2.43 -18.18
CA PHE A 41 1.47 -1.92 -18.85
C PHE A 41 1.69 -1.94 -20.35
N ASP A 42 0.69 -2.43 -21.07
CA ASP A 42 0.64 -2.39 -22.52
C ASP A 42 -0.82 -2.20 -22.96
N ASP A 43 -1.10 -1.09 -23.63
CA ASP A 43 -2.39 -0.81 -24.27
C ASP A 43 -2.37 -1.06 -25.78
N PHE A 44 -1.24 -1.53 -26.30
CA PHE A 44 -1.00 -1.89 -27.70
C PHE A 44 -1.30 -0.78 -28.72
N ASN A 45 -1.60 0.45 -28.27
CA ASN A 45 -2.07 1.55 -29.13
C ASN A 45 -0.97 2.10 -30.04
N ASP A 46 0.29 1.80 -29.73
CA ASP A 46 1.45 2.11 -30.57
C ASP A 46 1.65 1.10 -31.72
N GLY A 47 0.85 0.03 -31.75
CA GLY A 47 0.90 -1.01 -32.78
C GLY A 47 2.00 -2.04 -32.56
N ILE A 48 2.63 -2.06 -31.39
CA ILE A 48 3.76 -2.94 -31.07
C ILE A 48 3.43 -3.68 -29.75
N ALA A 49 3.89 -4.93 -29.63
CA ALA A 49 3.80 -5.69 -28.38
C ALA A 49 5.20 -5.82 -27.78
N ASP A 50 5.81 -4.70 -27.38
CA ASP A 50 7.14 -4.71 -26.80
C ASP A 50 7.13 -5.30 -25.38
N GLY A 51 8.21 -6.00 -25.02
CA GLY A 51 8.25 -6.69 -23.73
C GLY A 51 7.45 -8.00 -23.65
N TRP A 52 6.98 -8.56 -24.77
CA TRP A 52 6.35 -9.89 -24.82
C TRP A 52 7.27 -10.95 -25.45
N THR A 53 7.08 -12.21 -25.03
CA THR A 53 7.59 -13.41 -25.70
C THR A 53 6.42 -14.31 -26.06
N GLU A 54 6.29 -14.63 -27.34
CA GLU A 54 5.32 -15.58 -27.86
C GLU A 54 5.85 -17.01 -27.70
N HIS A 55 5.18 -17.81 -26.88
CA HIS A 55 5.57 -19.20 -26.64
C HIS A 55 4.81 -20.19 -27.54
N LEU A 56 3.54 -19.90 -27.84
CA LEU A 56 2.69 -20.71 -28.71
C LEU A 56 1.73 -19.81 -29.49
N GLY A 57 1.38 -20.25 -30.71
CA GLY A 57 0.58 -19.45 -31.64
C GLY A 57 1.38 -18.34 -32.30
N THR A 58 0.77 -17.66 -33.26
CA THR A 58 1.31 -16.45 -33.86
C THR A 58 0.48 -15.27 -33.39
N TRP A 59 1.13 -14.29 -32.77
CA TRP A 59 0.47 -13.11 -32.24
C TRP A 59 0.81 -11.87 -33.07
N ASN A 60 -0.12 -10.93 -33.15
CA ASN A 60 0.07 -9.67 -33.87
C ASN A 60 -0.72 -8.57 -33.17
N VAL A 61 -0.24 -7.32 -33.21
CA VAL A 61 -1.06 -6.18 -32.82
C VAL A 61 -1.88 -5.73 -34.02
N ILE A 62 -3.21 -5.70 -33.87
CA ILE A 62 -4.16 -5.29 -34.91
C ILE A 62 -5.07 -4.22 -34.32
N ASN A 63 -5.06 -3.02 -34.91
CA ASN A 63 -5.91 -1.89 -34.51
C ASN A 63 -5.81 -1.52 -33.01
N GLY A 64 -4.62 -1.62 -32.42
CA GLY A 64 -4.42 -1.33 -31.00
C GLY A 64 -4.82 -2.46 -30.06
N GLU A 65 -5.02 -3.68 -30.56
CA GLU A 65 -5.33 -4.86 -29.74
C GLU A 65 -4.33 -5.97 -30.05
N TYR A 66 -3.87 -6.67 -29.01
CA TYR A 66 -3.02 -7.83 -29.16
C TYR A 66 -3.86 -9.06 -29.52
N HIS A 67 -3.68 -9.51 -30.75
CA HIS A 67 -4.52 -10.49 -31.40
C HIS A 67 -3.81 -11.82 -31.56
N VAL A 68 -4.56 -12.90 -31.33
CA VAL A 68 -4.13 -14.27 -31.61
C VAL A 68 -5.28 -15.07 -32.19
N ARG A 69 -4.97 -15.82 -33.25
CA ARG A 69 -5.87 -16.79 -33.86
C ARG A 69 -5.19 -18.15 -33.94
N VAL A 70 -5.78 -19.15 -33.30
CA VAL A 70 -5.30 -20.53 -33.31
C VAL A 70 -6.42 -21.49 -33.65
N GLY A 71 -6.10 -22.53 -34.41
CA GLY A 71 -7.07 -23.49 -34.93
C GLY A 71 -7.55 -24.50 -33.89
N THR A 72 -8.27 -25.52 -34.37
CA THR A 72 -8.84 -26.56 -33.52
C THR A 72 -7.75 -27.31 -32.75
N TYR A 73 -7.92 -27.41 -31.43
CA TYR A 73 -6.98 -28.04 -30.49
C TYR A 73 -5.62 -27.35 -30.33
N GLU A 74 -5.40 -26.21 -30.97
CA GLU A 74 -4.18 -25.43 -30.83
C GLU A 74 -4.28 -24.45 -29.64
N ASN A 75 -3.12 -24.04 -29.13
CA ASN A 75 -3.00 -23.09 -28.03
C ASN A 75 -2.22 -21.87 -28.50
N GLY A 76 -2.63 -20.69 -28.03
CA GLY A 76 -1.84 -19.47 -28.08
C GLY A 76 -1.38 -19.13 -26.66
N ILE A 77 -0.09 -18.86 -26.47
CA ILE A 77 0.45 -18.36 -25.19
C ILE A 77 1.49 -17.27 -25.50
N ALA A 78 1.33 -16.11 -24.88
CA ALA A 78 2.33 -15.06 -24.83
C ALA A 78 2.56 -14.65 -23.36
N ALA A 79 3.81 -14.39 -22.99
CA ALA A 79 4.18 -14.00 -21.64
C ALA A 79 5.04 -12.74 -21.63
N VAL A 80 4.93 -11.94 -20.58
CA VAL A 80 5.75 -10.75 -20.38
C VAL A 80 7.20 -11.14 -20.08
N ASN A 81 8.13 -10.42 -20.68
CA ASN A 81 9.57 -10.63 -20.57
C ASN A 81 10.06 -10.26 -19.16
N GLU A 82 10.96 -11.08 -18.63
CA GLU A 82 11.73 -10.81 -17.40
C GLU A 82 10.90 -10.49 -16.12
N LEU A 83 9.59 -10.75 -16.13
CA LEU A 83 8.71 -10.44 -15.00
C LEU A 83 8.18 -11.70 -14.32
N ASN A 84 8.92 -12.18 -13.32
CA ASN A 84 8.50 -13.29 -12.46
C ASN A 84 7.88 -12.75 -11.16
N LEU A 85 6.63 -13.12 -10.87
CA LEU A 85 5.88 -12.60 -9.74
C LEU A 85 5.33 -13.72 -8.84
N THR A 86 5.32 -13.46 -7.53
CA THR A 86 4.63 -14.28 -6.53
C THR A 86 3.20 -13.78 -6.35
N ASP A 87 3.05 -12.54 -5.90
CA ASP A 87 1.78 -11.89 -5.54
C ASP A 87 1.58 -10.65 -6.41
N CYS A 88 0.44 -10.58 -7.10
CA CYS A 88 0.14 -9.50 -8.02
C CYS A 88 -1.35 -9.40 -8.34
N ILE A 89 -1.74 -8.29 -8.95
CA ILE A 89 -2.98 -8.14 -9.69
C ILE A 89 -2.64 -8.06 -11.17
N ILE A 90 -3.33 -8.83 -12.00
CA ILE A 90 -3.24 -8.75 -13.45
C ILE A 90 -4.63 -8.39 -13.97
N GLU A 91 -4.71 -7.40 -14.84
CA GLU A 91 -5.94 -6.95 -15.50
C GLU A 91 -5.74 -6.90 -17.01
N THR A 92 -6.78 -7.23 -17.77
CA THR A 92 -6.78 -7.07 -19.23
C THR A 92 -8.21 -7.02 -19.74
N LYS A 93 -8.44 -6.30 -20.84
CA LYS A 93 -9.64 -6.46 -21.65
C LYS A 93 -9.46 -7.65 -22.58
N LEU A 94 -10.53 -8.42 -22.75
CA LEU A 94 -10.58 -9.59 -23.61
C LEU A 94 -11.85 -9.54 -24.45
N ARG A 95 -11.72 -9.79 -25.76
CA ARG A 95 -12.84 -9.94 -26.68
C ARG A 95 -12.68 -11.17 -27.56
N PHE A 96 -13.75 -11.97 -27.64
CA PHE A 96 -13.85 -13.05 -28.63
C PHE A 96 -14.27 -12.48 -29.97
N GLY A 97 -13.59 -12.87 -31.05
CA GLY A 97 -13.98 -12.54 -32.41
C GLY A 97 -15.26 -13.26 -32.88
N ASP A 98 -15.57 -13.07 -34.17
CA ASP A 98 -16.74 -13.65 -34.83
C ASP A 98 -16.56 -15.11 -35.27
N ALA A 99 -15.34 -15.65 -35.18
CA ALA A 99 -15.11 -17.05 -35.49
C ALA A 99 -15.96 -17.97 -34.58
N GLU A 100 -16.50 -19.04 -35.16
CA GLU A 100 -17.16 -20.11 -34.38
C GLU A 100 -16.17 -20.86 -33.48
N GLU A 101 -14.87 -20.71 -33.76
CA GLU A 101 -13.74 -21.28 -33.02
C GLU A 101 -13.43 -20.41 -31.79
N GLY A 102 -14.02 -20.76 -30.65
CA GLY A 102 -13.73 -20.11 -29.37
C GLY A 102 -13.96 -21.08 -28.20
N TYR A 103 -12.90 -21.74 -27.71
CA TYR A 103 -13.06 -22.61 -26.53
C TYR A 103 -12.90 -21.79 -25.26
N ARG A 104 -11.74 -21.17 -25.08
CA ARG A 104 -11.43 -20.41 -23.86
C ARG A 104 -10.23 -19.50 -24.06
N ALA A 105 -10.21 -18.42 -23.30
CA ALA A 105 -9.12 -17.48 -23.27
C ALA A 105 -9.06 -16.75 -21.93
N GLY A 106 -7.92 -16.18 -21.60
CA GLY A 106 -7.76 -15.41 -20.38
C GLY A 106 -6.32 -15.14 -20.00
N ILE A 107 -6.11 -14.95 -18.69
CA ILE A 107 -4.85 -14.53 -18.10
C ILE A 107 -4.05 -15.76 -17.69
N VAL A 108 -2.75 -15.75 -17.99
CA VAL A 108 -1.75 -16.70 -17.51
C VAL A 108 -1.00 -16.09 -16.32
N PHE A 109 -0.74 -16.91 -15.30
CA PHE A 109 0.11 -16.53 -14.18
C PHE A 109 0.94 -17.70 -13.67
N ARG A 110 2.09 -17.37 -13.08
CA ARG A 110 3.12 -18.33 -12.64
C ARG A 110 3.59 -19.27 -13.76
N TYR A 111 3.71 -18.75 -14.98
CA TYR A 111 4.25 -19.51 -16.10
C TYR A 111 5.73 -19.80 -15.89
N SER A 112 6.04 -21.09 -15.76
CA SER A 112 7.39 -21.61 -15.57
C SER A 112 8.08 -21.90 -16.89
N ASP A 113 9.41 -21.90 -16.89
CA ASP A 113 10.20 -22.23 -18.10
C ASP A 113 10.01 -23.68 -18.57
N ASN A 114 9.49 -24.56 -17.70
CA ASN A 114 9.13 -25.94 -18.04
C ASN A 114 7.69 -26.06 -18.61
N GLY A 115 6.98 -24.94 -18.82
CA GLY A 115 5.66 -24.91 -19.43
C GLY A 115 4.48 -25.21 -18.51
N TYR A 116 4.70 -25.33 -17.19
CA TYR A 116 3.63 -25.36 -16.20
C TYR A 116 3.14 -23.93 -15.91
N TYR A 117 1.84 -23.75 -15.73
CA TYR A 117 1.26 -22.44 -15.41
C TYR A 117 -0.13 -22.59 -14.79
N TYR A 118 -0.61 -21.51 -14.17
CA TYR A 118 -2.03 -21.33 -13.88
C TYR A 118 -2.67 -20.39 -14.88
N ALA A 119 -3.99 -20.51 -15.03
CA ALA A 119 -4.77 -19.57 -15.80
C ALA A 119 -6.11 -19.27 -15.14
N PHE A 120 -6.56 -18.03 -15.33
CA PHE A 120 -7.95 -17.63 -15.14
C PHE A 120 -8.56 -17.42 -16.52
N GLU A 121 -9.52 -18.25 -16.89
CA GLU A 121 -10.10 -18.27 -18.24
C GLU A 121 -11.62 -18.18 -18.24
N ILE A 122 -12.14 -17.54 -19.28
CA ILE A 122 -13.56 -17.57 -19.64
C ILE A 122 -13.75 -18.38 -20.92
N SER A 123 -14.87 -19.09 -21.01
CA SER A 123 -15.14 -20.05 -22.09
C SER A 123 -16.47 -19.82 -22.79
N LYS A 124 -16.44 -19.74 -24.12
CA LYS A 124 -17.63 -19.70 -25.00
C LYS A 124 -18.27 -21.08 -25.15
N GLU A 125 -17.47 -22.12 -25.36
CA GLU A 125 -17.95 -23.50 -25.51
C GLU A 125 -18.55 -24.07 -24.21
N TYR A 126 -17.81 -23.97 -23.10
CA TYR A 126 -18.18 -24.60 -21.83
C TYR A 126 -19.09 -23.71 -20.97
N LYS A 127 -19.20 -22.41 -21.29
CA LYS A 127 -19.95 -21.42 -20.51
C LYS A 127 -19.49 -21.38 -19.05
N LYS A 128 -18.17 -21.26 -18.87
CA LYS A 128 -17.50 -21.27 -17.57
C LYS A 128 -16.52 -20.12 -17.42
N ALA A 129 -16.29 -19.72 -16.17
CA ALA A 129 -15.11 -19.00 -15.71
C ALA A 129 -14.34 -19.92 -14.75
N GLU A 130 -13.06 -20.20 -15.00
CA GLU A 130 -12.32 -21.27 -14.32
C GLU A 130 -10.92 -20.83 -13.92
N LEU A 131 -10.48 -21.30 -12.75
CA LEU A 131 -9.07 -21.31 -12.34
C LEU A 131 -8.50 -22.70 -12.57
N ILE A 132 -7.45 -22.76 -13.37
CA ILE A 132 -6.95 -24.01 -13.95
C ILE A 132 -5.44 -24.10 -13.80
N TYR A 133 -4.94 -25.26 -13.39
CA TYR A 133 -3.53 -25.60 -13.39
C TYR A 133 -3.18 -26.44 -14.62
N TYR A 134 -2.22 -25.99 -15.42
CA TYR A 134 -1.75 -26.71 -16.60
C TYR A 134 -0.40 -27.36 -16.36
N THR A 135 -0.32 -28.63 -16.76
CA THR A 135 0.94 -29.34 -17.01
C THR A 135 1.54 -28.87 -18.34
N PRO A 136 2.81 -29.18 -18.64
CA PRO A 136 3.51 -28.65 -19.81
C PRO A 136 2.68 -28.81 -21.08
N ALA A 137 2.70 -27.75 -21.88
CA ALA A 137 1.76 -27.47 -22.97
C ALA A 137 1.60 -28.60 -24.01
N THR A 138 2.53 -29.55 -24.06
CA THR A 138 2.49 -30.73 -24.94
C THR A 138 1.48 -31.81 -24.50
N SER A 139 0.96 -31.75 -23.27
CA SER A 139 0.04 -32.77 -22.73
C SER A 139 -1.45 -32.43 -22.86
N GLY A 140 -1.81 -31.15 -23.02
CA GLY A 140 -3.17 -30.69 -23.35
C GLY A 140 -4.25 -30.77 -22.26
N TYR A 141 -3.94 -31.26 -21.04
CA TYR A 141 -4.93 -31.40 -19.96
C TYR A 141 -4.65 -30.44 -18.80
N GLY A 142 -5.59 -29.54 -18.54
CA GLY A 142 -5.60 -28.69 -17.36
C GLY A 142 -6.46 -29.29 -16.26
N ARG A 143 -6.01 -29.17 -15.00
CA ARG A 143 -6.81 -29.49 -13.82
C ARG A 143 -7.53 -28.24 -13.34
N ILE A 144 -8.85 -28.21 -13.48
CA ILE A 144 -9.70 -27.17 -12.89
C ILE A 144 -9.73 -27.39 -11.37
N PHE A 145 -9.42 -26.35 -10.60
CA PHE A 145 -9.48 -26.41 -9.13
C PHE A 145 -10.50 -25.41 -8.55
N ALA A 146 -11.02 -24.49 -9.35
CA ALA A 146 -12.21 -23.71 -9.04
C ALA A 146 -12.91 -23.26 -10.33
N GLY A 147 -14.23 -23.12 -10.31
CA GLY A 147 -14.97 -22.64 -11.48
C GLY A 147 -16.42 -22.26 -11.18
N ALA A 148 -16.97 -21.40 -12.02
CA ALA A 148 -18.34 -20.91 -11.98
C ALA A 148 -18.96 -20.90 -13.38
N ASN A 149 -20.30 -20.84 -13.45
CA ASN A 149 -20.98 -20.67 -14.73
C ASN A 149 -20.81 -19.22 -15.20
N TYR A 150 -20.40 -19.02 -16.44
CA TYR A 150 -20.28 -17.70 -17.05
C TYR A 150 -20.49 -17.79 -18.57
N THR A 151 -21.40 -16.99 -19.13
CA THR A 151 -21.67 -17.02 -20.57
C THR A 151 -21.02 -15.82 -21.24
N VAL A 152 -20.19 -16.10 -22.25
CA VAL A 152 -19.57 -15.06 -23.09
C VAL A 152 -20.29 -14.92 -24.41
N GLN A 153 -20.20 -13.73 -25.00
CA GLN A 153 -20.75 -13.36 -26.29
C GLN A 153 -19.61 -12.89 -27.20
N SER A 154 -19.70 -13.20 -28.49
CA SER A 154 -18.77 -12.66 -29.49
C SER A 154 -18.87 -11.15 -29.56
N ASN A 155 -17.74 -10.50 -29.83
CA ASN A 155 -17.57 -9.06 -29.97
C ASN A 155 -18.00 -8.23 -28.75
N VAL A 156 -18.07 -8.85 -27.57
CA VAL A 156 -18.25 -8.14 -26.31
C VAL A 156 -16.91 -8.08 -25.58
N ASN A 157 -16.58 -6.88 -25.08
CA ASN A 157 -15.41 -6.68 -24.23
C ASN A 157 -15.69 -7.14 -22.80
N TYR A 158 -14.79 -7.95 -22.27
CA TYR A 158 -14.76 -8.39 -20.88
C TYR A 158 -13.51 -7.83 -20.22
N THR A 159 -13.65 -7.19 -19.06
CA THR A 159 -12.49 -6.86 -18.23
C THR A 159 -12.22 -8.04 -17.31
N LEU A 160 -11.13 -8.76 -17.54
CA LEU A 160 -10.66 -9.80 -16.66
C LEU A 160 -9.68 -9.23 -15.65
N LYS A 161 -9.79 -9.68 -14.41
CA LYS A 161 -8.79 -9.43 -13.37
C LYS A 161 -8.51 -10.71 -12.60
N VAL A 162 -7.26 -10.96 -12.25
CA VAL A 162 -6.89 -11.98 -11.27
C VAL A 162 -6.05 -11.34 -10.17
N LYS A 163 -6.46 -11.54 -8.90
CA LYS A 163 -5.68 -11.18 -7.71
C LYS A 163 -5.03 -12.43 -7.14
N ILE A 164 -3.72 -12.38 -6.94
CA ILE A 164 -2.87 -13.50 -6.48
C ILE A 164 -2.22 -13.08 -5.17
N GLU A 165 -2.56 -13.77 -4.08
CA GLU A 165 -2.02 -13.53 -2.73
C GLU A 165 -1.60 -14.86 -2.11
N GLY A 166 -0.28 -15.09 -2.01
CA GLY A 166 0.26 -16.39 -1.64
C GLY A 166 -0.28 -17.48 -2.56
N ASN A 167 -0.95 -18.49 -2.01
CA ASN A 167 -1.52 -19.59 -2.81
C ASN A 167 -3.00 -19.39 -3.15
N THR A 168 -3.57 -18.22 -2.85
CA THR A 168 -4.98 -17.91 -3.11
C THR A 168 -5.12 -17.06 -4.36
N PHE A 169 -6.03 -17.45 -5.25
CA PHE A 169 -6.32 -16.74 -6.49
C PHE A 169 -7.80 -16.39 -6.54
N ARG A 170 -8.10 -15.14 -6.92
CA ARG A 170 -9.46 -14.65 -7.11
C ARG A 170 -9.60 -14.09 -8.52
N GLY A 171 -10.51 -14.65 -9.29
CA GLY A 171 -10.84 -14.24 -10.66
C GLY A 171 -12.07 -13.34 -10.66
N TYR A 172 -11.97 -12.24 -11.37
CA TYR A 172 -13.02 -11.23 -11.50
C TYR A 172 -13.35 -11.00 -12.97
N ILE A 173 -14.62 -10.76 -13.27
CA ILE A 173 -15.07 -10.36 -14.60
C ILE A 173 -15.91 -9.09 -14.45
N ASN A 174 -15.55 -8.04 -15.18
CA ASN A 174 -16.21 -6.74 -15.15
C ASN A 174 -16.34 -6.13 -13.74
N GLY A 175 -15.36 -6.42 -12.87
CA GLY A 175 -15.30 -5.92 -11.49
C GLY A 175 -15.82 -6.91 -10.44
N ASP A 176 -16.69 -7.84 -10.81
CA ASP A 176 -17.31 -8.80 -9.88
C ASP A 176 -16.40 -10.03 -9.67
N GLU A 177 -16.21 -10.45 -8.41
CA GLU A 177 -15.54 -11.71 -8.11
C GLU A 177 -16.44 -12.87 -8.54
N VAL A 178 -15.97 -13.69 -9.50
CA VAL A 178 -16.75 -14.81 -10.05
C VAL A 178 -16.23 -16.17 -9.59
N VAL A 179 -14.96 -16.25 -9.20
CA VAL A 179 -14.33 -17.50 -8.78
C VAL A 179 -13.18 -17.21 -7.82
N SER A 180 -13.02 -18.07 -6.82
CA SER A 180 -11.87 -18.06 -5.91
C SER A 180 -11.40 -19.49 -5.66
N GLY A 181 -10.10 -19.70 -5.56
CA GLY A 181 -9.52 -21.01 -5.22
C GLY A 181 -8.11 -20.87 -4.68
N ALA A 182 -7.57 -21.95 -4.13
CA ALA A 182 -6.19 -21.99 -3.67
C ALA A 182 -5.47 -23.23 -4.20
N ASP A 183 -4.22 -23.07 -4.63
CA ASP A 183 -3.35 -24.15 -5.09
C ASP A 183 -1.88 -23.77 -4.92
N ALA A 184 -1.03 -24.75 -4.61
CA ALA A 184 0.36 -24.52 -4.20
C ALA A 184 1.41 -25.20 -5.11
N ASN A 185 1.02 -25.71 -6.29
CA ASN A 185 1.95 -26.36 -7.22
C ASN A 185 3.01 -25.39 -7.78
N LEU A 186 2.66 -24.12 -8.02
CA LEU A 186 3.61 -23.08 -8.44
C LEU A 186 3.45 -21.88 -7.51
N THR A 187 4.58 -21.30 -7.08
CA THR A 187 4.60 -20.13 -6.17
C THR A 187 5.12 -18.86 -6.83
N ILE A 188 5.79 -18.98 -7.98
CA ILE A 188 6.37 -17.88 -8.75
C ILE A 188 6.38 -18.25 -10.24
N GLY A 189 6.30 -17.24 -11.11
CA GLY A 189 6.60 -17.39 -12.53
C GLY A 189 6.13 -16.20 -13.34
N LYS A 190 6.25 -16.31 -14.66
CA LYS A 190 5.85 -15.27 -15.62
C LYS A 190 4.33 -15.10 -15.67
N ILE A 191 3.90 -13.97 -16.20
CA ILE A 191 2.50 -13.62 -16.37
C ILE A 191 2.22 -13.33 -17.85
N GLY A 192 0.98 -13.45 -18.29
CA GLY A 192 0.67 -13.22 -19.70
C GLY A 192 -0.75 -13.58 -20.09
N LEU A 193 -0.90 -14.00 -21.34
CA LEU A 193 -2.17 -14.19 -22.02
C LEU A 193 -2.21 -15.56 -22.69
N ARG A 194 -3.41 -16.12 -22.80
CA ARG A 194 -3.61 -17.36 -23.56
C ARG A 194 -4.97 -17.50 -24.19
N THR A 195 -5.00 -18.38 -25.17
CA THR A 195 -6.22 -18.90 -25.80
C THR A 195 -6.05 -20.39 -26.14
N ARG A 196 -7.16 -21.10 -26.27
CA ARG A 196 -7.23 -22.43 -26.91
C ARG A 196 -8.39 -22.42 -27.90
N CYS A 197 -8.14 -22.86 -29.13
CA CYS A 197 -9.13 -22.89 -30.22
C CYS A 197 -9.93 -21.57 -30.27
N GLY A 198 -9.28 -20.48 -30.69
CA GLY A 198 -9.80 -19.15 -30.43
C GLY A 198 -9.26 -18.08 -31.36
N ASP A 199 -10.14 -17.13 -31.69
CA ASP A 199 -9.85 -15.85 -32.33
C ASP A 199 -10.08 -14.74 -31.30
N ILE A 200 -9.01 -14.25 -30.66
CA ILE A 200 -9.09 -13.44 -29.43
C ILE A 200 -8.29 -12.15 -29.57
N PHE A 201 -8.87 -11.08 -29.05
CA PHE A 201 -8.26 -9.76 -28.94
C PHE A 201 -8.08 -9.42 -27.46
N PHE A 202 -6.90 -8.93 -27.10
CA PHE A 202 -6.57 -8.45 -25.78
C PHE A 202 -6.17 -6.98 -25.84
N ASP A 203 -6.47 -6.24 -24.78
CA ASP A 203 -6.18 -4.81 -24.66
C ASP A 203 -5.98 -4.44 -23.19
N ASP A 204 -5.43 -3.26 -22.91
CA ASP A 204 -5.26 -2.68 -21.57
C ASP A 204 -4.62 -3.65 -20.56
N PHE A 205 -3.55 -4.35 -20.95
CA PHE A 205 -2.90 -5.31 -20.09
C PHE A 205 -2.10 -4.60 -19.00
N LYS A 206 -2.47 -4.82 -17.73
CA LYS A 206 -1.88 -4.15 -16.56
C LYS A 206 -1.46 -5.17 -15.52
N VAL A 207 -0.31 -4.93 -14.91
CA VAL A 207 0.21 -5.76 -13.81
C VAL A 207 0.59 -4.87 -12.65
N PHE A 208 0.03 -5.12 -11.48
CA PHE A 208 0.42 -4.46 -10.24
C PHE A 208 1.09 -5.49 -9.33
N LYS A 209 2.31 -5.22 -8.87
CA LYS A 209 2.94 -6.02 -7.82
C LYS A 209 2.16 -5.79 -6.53
N LEU A 210 1.92 -6.86 -5.77
CA LEU A 210 1.39 -6.71 -4.42
C LEU A 210 2.53 -6.59 -3.40
N PRO A 211 2.39 -5.74 -2.38
CA PRO A 211 1.28 -4.80 -2.17
C PRO A 211 1.34 -3.62 -3.17
N ILE A 212 0.17 -3.12 -3.55
CA ILE A 212 -0.04 -2.11 -4.61
C ILE A 212 0.43 -0.71 -4.21
N SER A 213 0.57 -0.47 -2.91
CA SER A 213 1.15 0.74 -2.33
C SER A 213 2.31 0.33 -1.43
N PRO A 214 3.39 1.13 -1.35
CA PRO A 214 4.39 0.92 -0.31
C PRO A 214 3.81 1.12 1.09
N LEU A 215 2.69 1.84 1.23
CA LEU A 215 1.96 1.96 2.48
C LEU A 215 1.25 0.64 2.80
N VAL A 216 1.76 -0.04 3.82
CA VAL A 216 1.30 -1.36 4.26
C VAL A 216 0.12 -1.24 5.21
N GLY A 217 0.13 -0.25 6.09
CA GLY A 217 -0.94 0.03 7.03
C GLY A 217 -0.91 1.48 7.45
N TYR A 218 -2.09 2.09 7.60
CA TYR A 218 -2.27 3.44 8.10
C TYR A 218 -3.51 3.52 8.98
N TRP A 219 -3.26 3.52 10.29
CA TRP A 219 -4.27 3.76 11.32
C TRP A 219 -4.17 5.23 11.72
N ASN A 220 -5.02 6.07 11.12
CA ASN A 220 -5.11 7.48 11.46
C ASN A 220 -5.77 7.72 12.83
N LEU A 221 -6.49 6.73 13.36
CA LEU A 221 -7.15 6.76 14.67
C LEU A 221 -8.17 7.91 14.81
N ASP A 222 -8.85 8.24 13.72
CA ASP A 222 -9.83 9.32 13.63
C ASP A 222 -11.29 8.90 13.95
N GLU A 223 -11.54 7.61 14.18
CA GLU A 223 -12.90 7.07 14.35
C GLU A 223 -13.63 7.68 15.55
N GLY A 224 -12.89 7.95 16.63
CA GLY A 224 -13.38 8.63 17.83
C GLY A 224 -14.38 7.83 18.68
N THR A 225 -14.81 6.66 18.23
CA THR A 225 -15.72 5.74 18.92
C THR A 225 -15.53 4.30 18.41
N GLY A 226 -16.09 3.32 19.14
CA GLY A 226 -16.04 1.91 18.74
C GLY A 226 -14.78 1.20 19.20
N SER A 227 -14.61 -0.03 18.72
CA SER A 227 -13.54 -0.96 19.14
C SER A 227 -12.64 -1.40 17.98
N ILE A 228 -12.72 -0.72 16.83
CA ILE A 228 -11.92 -1.02 15.64
C ILE A 228 -11.12 0.24 15.30
N ALA A 229 -9.83 0.09 15.06
CA ALA A 229 -8.97 1.05 14.41
C ALA A 229 -8.83 0.64 12.95
N HIS A 230 -9.40 1.39 12.02
CA HIS A 230 -9.41 1.03 10.62
C HIS A 230 -8.05 1.31 9.97
N ASP A 231 -7.60 0.38 9.14
CA ASP A 231 -6.48 0.60 8.24
C ASP A 231 -7.00 1.25 6.97
N THR A 232 -6.64 2.52 6.77
CA THR A 232 -7.01 3.31 5.59
C THR A 232 -6.14 3.02 4.36
N SER A 233 -5.15 2.13 4.49
CA SER A 233 -4.36 1.63 3.36
C SER A 233 -5.14 0.65 2.47
N TYR A 234 -4.55 0.27 1.33
CA TYR A 234 -5.12 -0.73 0.42
C TYR A 234 -5.15 -2.15 0.98
N ASN A 235 -4.47 -2.43 2.10
CA ASN A 235 -4.35 -3.79 2.64
C ASN A 235 -5.41 -4.13 3.69
N SER A 236 -6.15 -3.13 4.21
CA SER A 236 -7.23 -3.33 5.18
C SER A 236 -6.82 -4.17 6.40
N ASN A 237 -5.62 -3.93 6.92
CA ASN A 237 -5.10 -4.54 8.16
C ASN A 237 -5.76 -3.89 9.40
N ASP A 238 -7.09 -3.95 9.51
CA ASP A 238 -7.84 -3.34 10.63
C ASP A 238 -7.38 -3.88 11.99
N GLY A 239 -7.25 -2.98 12.97
CA GLY A 239 -6.89 -3.28 14.35
C GLY A 239 -8.12 -3.37 15.26
N ILE A 240 -8.03 -4.23 16.28
CA ILE A 240 -9.05 -4.39 17.32
C ILE A 240 -8.52 -3.75 18.60
N LEU A 241 -9.28 -2.82 19.18
CA LEU A 241 -8.96 -2.23 20.48
C LEU A 241 -9.18 -3.28 21.59
N VAL A 242 -8.16 -3.55 22.39
CA VAL A 242 -8.20 -4.51 23.49
C VAL A 242 -8.10 -3.77 24.82
N ASN A 243 -8.97 -4.14 25.77
CA ASN A 243 -9.14 -3.51 27.09
C ASN A 243 -9.64 -2.06 27.11
N SER A 244 -10.03 -1.54 25.94
CA SER A 244 -10.70 -0.25 25.74
C SER A 244 -9.80 0.98 25.98
N PRO A 245 -8.67 1.12 25.23
CA PRO A 245 -8.00 2.42 25.12
C PRO A 245 -9.01 3.52 24.76
N SER A 246 -8.80 4.71 25.31
CA SER A 246 -9.79 5.78 25.24
C SER A 246 -9.57 6.69 24.03
N TRP A 247 -10.66 7.02 23.32
CA TRP A 247 -10.62 7.99 22.24
C TRP A 247 -10.46 9.41 22.79
N VAL A 248 -9.42 10.12 22.36
CA VAL A 248 -9.10 11.50 22.77
C VAL A 248 -8.89 12.39 21.55
N ASN A 249 -8.64 13.69 21.75
CA ASN A 249 -8.19 14.54 20.65
C ASN A 249 -6.70 14.25 20.38
N GLY A 250 -6.39 13.97 19.12
CA GLY A 250 -5.03 13.68 18.66
C GLY A 250 -4.20 14.91 18.36
N GLN A 251 -3.04 14.69 17.76
CA GLN A 251 -2.27 15.73 17.10
C GLN A 251 -3.05 16.24 15.88
N TYR A 252 -3.68 15.31 15.16
CA TYR A 252 -4.68 15.58 14.12
C TYR A 252 -5.95 14.82 14.50
N GLY A 253 -7.13 15.45 14.30
CA GLY A 253 -8.42 14.80 14.58
C GLY A 253 -8.52 14.08 15.94
N LYS A 254 -8.70 12.75 15.91
CA LYS A 254 -8.76 11.89 17.11
C LYS A 254 -7.50 11.04 17.25
N ALA A 255 -7.37 10.40 18.40
CA ALA A 255 -6.28 9.49 18.70
C ALA A 255 -6.71 8.51 19.80
N LEU A 256 -5.84 7.54 20.09
CA LEU A 256 -6.01 6.62 21.21
C LEU A 256 -5.07 6.96 22.36
N HIS A 257 -5.64 7.06 23.56
CA HIS A 257 -4.92 7.13 24.82
C HIS A 257 -4.88 5.76 25.50
N PHE A 258 -3.68 5.33 25.85
CA PHE A 258 -3.36 4.06 26.48
C PHE A 258 -2.97 4.29 27.95
N ASP A 259 -3.50 3.47 28.85
CA ASP A 259 -3.35 3.66 30.30
C ASP A 259 -2.00 3.20 30.89
N GLY A 260 -1.21 2.43 30.12
CA GLY A 260 0.06 1.85 30.54
C GLY A 260 -0.05 0.57 31.37
N ILE A 261 -1.22 -0.05 31.45
CA ILE A 261 -1.50 -1.25 32.26
C ILE A 261 -1.81 -2.44 31.36
N ASN A 262 -2.83 -2.33 30.50
CA ASN A 262 -3.28 -3.44 29.66
C ASN A 262 -3.92 -3.04 28.32
N ASP A 263 -3.99 -1.75 28.01
CA ASP A 263 -4.55 -1.25 26.76
C ASP A 263 -3.60 -1.45 25.57
N TYR A 264 -4.14 -1.89 24.43
CA TYR A 264 -3.43 -1.95 23.15
C TYR A 264 -4.40 -2.10 21.97
N VAL A 265 -3.89 -1.90 20.75
CA VAL A 265 -4.57 -2.32 19.52
C VAL A 265 -3.90 -3.59 19.01
N GLU A 266 -4.69 -4.61 18.69
CA GLU A 266 -4.26 -5.84 18.07
C GLU A 266 -4.64 -5.87 16.59
N VAL A 267 -3.64 -5.91 15.72
CA VAL A 267 -3.82 -6.04 14.28
C VAL A 267 -3.54 -7.51 13.91
N PRO A 268 -4.53 -8.25 13.35
CA PRO A 268 -4.34 -9.63 12.94
C PRO A 268 -3.14 -9.81 12.00
N HIS A 269 -2.52 -10.98 12.08
CA HIS A 269 -1.40 -11.32 11.22
C HIS A 269 -1.78 -11.23 9.73
N SER A 270 -0.90 -10.62 8.94
CA SER A 270 -0.98 -10.54 7.48
C SER A 270 0.43 -10.61 6.88
N ASN A 271 0.57 -11.29 5.74
CA ASN A 271 1.85 -11.36 5.03
C ASN A 271 2.30 -9.96 4.56
N THR A 272 1.36 -9.04 4.34
CA THR A 272 1.67 -7.65 3.95
C THR A 272 2.46 -6.92 5.03
N LEU A 273 2.33 -7.33 6.30
CA LEU A 273 3.05 -6.77 7.45
C LEU A 273 4.47 -7.35 7.59
N ILE A 274 4.87 -8.33 6.77
CA ILE A 274 6.19 -8.96 6.76
C ILE A 274 7.07 -8.37 5.64
N ASN A 275 7.88 -7.36 5.96
CA ASN A 275 8.74 -6.66 5.01
C ASN A 275 10.22 -6.64 5.49
N PRO A 276 11.18 -7.02 4.63
CA PRO A 276 12.61 -6.98 4.96
C PRO A 276 13.16 -5.55 5.00
N ASN A 277 12.54 -4.64 4.26
CA ASN A 277 12.77 -3.21 4.32
C ASN A 277 11.48 -2.57 4.80
N PHE A 278 11.55 -1.54 5.65
CA PHE A 278 10.33 -0.94 6.18
C PHE A 278 10.56 0.47 6.72
N THR A 279 9.44 1.16 6.93
CA THR A 279 9.37 2.37 7.75
C THR A 279 8.21 2.22 8.73
N ILE A 280 8.39 2.62 9.97
CA ILE A 280 7.33 2.72 10.98
C ILE A 280 7.30 4.17 11.46
N GLU A 281 6.11 4.76 11.50
CA GLU A 281 5.90 6.15 11.90
C GLU A 281 4.69 6.27 12.82
N ALA A 282 4.72 7.25 13.72
CA ALA A 282 3.59 7.63 14.56
C ALA A 282 3.78 9.04 15.11
N TRP A 283 2.67 9.72 15.40
CA TRP A 283 2.63 10.78 16.39
C TRP A 283 2.46 10.17 17.79
N ILE A 284 3.28 10.62 18.74
CA ILE A 284 3.22 10.14 20.13
C ILE A 284 3.23 11.29 21.13
N TYR A 285 2.57 11.07 22.26
CA TYR A 285 2.57 11.94 23.43
C TYR A 285 2.69 11.09 24.68
N LEU A 286 3.78 11.25 25.45
CA LEU A 286 3.97 10.52 26.71
C LEU A 286 3.32 11.28 27.87
N ASP A 287 2.52 10.62 28.69
CA ASP A 287 1.91 11.26 29.88
C ASP A 287 2.94 11.56 30.98
N GLU A 288 3.92 10.66 31.10
CA GLU A 288 4.92 10.64 32.16
C GLU A 288 6.23 10.03 31.67
N ASP A 289 7.24 10.02 32.55
CA ASP A 289 8.49 9.31 32.27
C ASP A 289 8.24 7.80 32.21
N VAL A 290 8.82 7.12 31.22
CA VAL A 290 8.67 5.67 31.08
C VAL A 290 9.26 4.94 32.30
N GLY A 291 10.24 5.52 32.98
CA GLY A 291 10.93 4.92 34.12
C GLY A 291 11.91 3.82 33.69
N ASN A 292 12.36 2.99 34.62
CA ASN A 292 13.33 1.93 34.33
C ASN A 292 12.68 0.70 33.65
N ARG A 293 11.99 0.94 32.53
CA ARG A 293 11.36 -0.09 31.68
C ARG A 293 11.34 0.36 30.21
N GLU A 294 10.77 -0.49 29.38
CA GLU A 294 10.43 -0.20 28.00
C GLU A 294 8.91 0.10 27.86
N ALA A 295 8.57 0.93 26.88
CA ALA A 295 7.20 1.17 26.40
C ALA A 295 7.15 1.01 24.87
N ARG A 296 6.23 0.22 24.35
CA ARG A 296 6.16 -0.15 22.92
C ARG A 296 5.16 0.72 22.18
N ILE A 297 5.58 1.32 21.06
CA ILE A 297 4.69 2.14 20.21
C ILE A 297 4.03 1.22 19.17
N VAL A 298 4.85 0.52 18.38
CA VAL A 298 4.42 -0.49 17.41
C VAL A 298 5.35 -1.70 17.53
N SER A 299 4.80 -2.90 17.67
CA SER A 299 5.58 -4.13 17.80
C SER A 299 4.99 -5.28 17.00
N LYS A 300 5.85 -5.96 16.24
CA LYS A 300 5.56 -7.24 15.59
C LYS A 300 6.70 -8.20 15.95
N GLN A 301 6.51 -8.99 17.00
CA GLN A 301 7.59 -9.76 17.62
C GLN A 301 7.10 -11.14 18.09
N GLN A 302 7.95 -12.15 17.95
CA GLN A 302 7.76 -13.52 18.44
C GLN A 302 8.94 -13.94 19.33
N ASP A 303 8.74 -14.89 20.25
CA ASP A 303 9.75 -15.39 21.24
C ASP A 303 11.14 -15.63 20.67
N ASN A 304 11.22 -16.15 19.44
CA ASN A 304 12.46 -16.40 18.74
C ASN A 304 12.48 -15.80 17.33
N GLU A 305 11.62 -14.83 16.99
CA GLU A 305 11.62 -14.17 15.68
C GLU A 305 11.20 -12.70 15.84
N HIS A 306 12.20 -11.82 16.02
CA HIS A 306 12.01 -10.41 16.37
C HIS A 306 11.88 -9.51 15.15
N MET A 307 10.75 -9.52 14.44
CA MET A 307 10.69 -8.80 13.16
C MET A 307 11.04 -7.30 13.25
N TYR A 308 10.18 -6.48 13.86
CA TYR A 308 10.49 -5.07 14.12
C TYR A 308 9.72 -4.54 15.33
N THR A 309 10.29 -3.56 16.00
CA THR A 309 9.60 -2.77 17.02
C THR A 309 10.17 -1.37 17.10
N LEU A 310 9.27 -0.37 17.08
CA LEU A 310 9.56 0.98 17.51
C LEU A 310 9.08 1.17 18.95
N CYS A 311 10.00 1.52 19.84
CA CYS A 311 9.75 1.59 21.28
C CYS A 311 10.55 2.69 21.96
N ILE A 312 10.30 2.88 23.26
CA ILE A 312 10.96 3.87 24.09
C ILE A 312 11.58 3.15 25.28
N PHE A 313 12.87 3.37 25.49
CA PHE A 313 13.58 2.97 26.70
C PHE A 313 13.56 4.14 27.66
N GLY A 314 12.97 3.97 28.83
CA GLY A 314 12.98 5.00 29.85
C GLY A 314 14.30 5.06 30.61
N LYS A 315 14.41 6.04 31.51
CA LYS A 315 15.66 6.31 32.23
C LYS A 315 16.09 5.12 33.09
N GLY A 316 17.34 4.70 32.92
CA GLY A 316 17.94 3.56 33.61
C GLY A 316 17.79 2.23 32.88
N TYR A 317 16.85 2.14 31.92
CA TYR A 317 16.63 0.91 31.17
C TYR A 317 17.70 0.74 30.10
N GLU A 318 18.46 -0.35 30.18
CA GLU A 318 19.60 -0.66 29.30
C GLU A 318 20.55 0.52 29.04
N GLY A 319 20.85 1.28 30.10
CA GLY A 319 21.78 2.41 30.05
C GLY A 319 21.23 3.69 29.42
N SER A 320 19.92 3.79 29.17
CA SER A 320 19.31 5.04 28.72
C SER A 320 19.33 6.11 29.82
N ASN A 321 19.59 7.38 29.46
CA ASN A 321 19.59 8.52 30.39
C ASN A 321 18.25 9.28 30.43
N GLY A 322 17.26 8.89 29.64
CA GLY A 322 15.95 9.52 29.52
C GLY A 322 14.99 8.69 28.68
N ASN A 323 13.86 9.24 28.23
CA ASN A 323 12.99 8.54 27.27
C ASN A 323 13.65 8.51 25.89
N GLN A 324 14.31 7.42 25.56
CA GLN A 324 15.09 7.26 24.34
C GLN A 324 14.31 6.42 23.34
N LEU A 325 14.10 6.95 22.13
CA LEU A 325 13.49 6.19 21.04
C LEU A 325 14.45 5.11 20.54
N VAL A 326 13.94 3.90 20.32
CA VAL A 326 14.70 2.71 19.93
C VAL A 326 14.00 1.98 18.80
N LEU A 327 14.75 1.62 17.76
CA LEU A 327 14.35 0.64 16.78
C LEU A 327 14.99 -0.70 17.14
N SER A 328 14.15 -1.72 17.34
CA SER A 328 14.56 -3.09 17.62
C SER A 328 14.22 -3.99 16.45
N ILE A 329 15.18 -4.74 15.92
CA ILE A 329 15.01 -5.70 14.81
C ILE A 329 15.81 -6.98 15.08
N GLY A 330 15.37 -8.10 14.54
CA GLY A 330 16.03 -9.39 14.74
C GLY A 330 15.35 -10.57 14.03
N ASN A 331 16.01 -11.73 14.10
CA ASN A 331 15.57 -12.95 13.42
C ASN A 331 15.65 -14.19 14.33
N GLY A 332 15.62 -13.97 15.65
CA GLY A 332 15.78 -15.04 16.64
C GLY A 332 17.19 -15.39 17.04
N VAL A 333 18.16 -15.11 16.16
CA VAL A 333 19.58 -15.36 16.41
C VAL A 333 20.29 -14.05 16.70
N THR A 334 20.05 -13.06 15.85
CA THR A 334 20.61 -11.72 15.98
C THR A 334 19.50 -10.78 16.41
N HIS A 335 19.78 -9.96 17.41
CA HIS A 335 18.87 -8.94 17.91
C HIS A 335 19.62 -7.61 18.01
N ILE A 336 19.10 -6.59 17.34
CA ILE A 336 19.77 -5.31 17.15
C ILE A 336 18.85 -4.21 17.66
N LYS A 337 19.45 -3.33 18.46
CA LYS A 337 18.78 -2.15 19.02
C LYS A 337 19.55 -0.92 18.56
N LEU A 338 18.96 -0.14 17.66
CA LEU A 338 19.45 1.19 17.36
C LEU A 338 18.78 2.16 18.33
N LYS A 339 19.58 2.92 19.09
CA LYS A 339 19.08 3.89 20.07
C LYS A 339 19.29 5.30 19.54
N SER A 340 18.28 6.15 19.66
CA SER A 340 18.38 7.57 19.32
C SER A 340 19.31 8.32 20.27
N ASN A 341 19.96 9.38 19.80
CA ASN A 341 20.77 10.25 20.68
C ASN A 341 19.96 11.38 21.32
N THR A 342 18.64 11.39 21.09
CA THR A 342 17.70 12.41 21.56
C THR A 342 16.79 11.81 22.63
N TYR A 343 16.53 12.56 23.70
CA TYR A 343 15.60 12.17 24.75
C TYR A 343 14.30 12.94 24.61
N LEU A 344 13.18 12.22 24.60
CA LEU A 344 11.84 12.78 24.49
C LEU A 344 11.38 13.29 25.84
N SER A 345 10.86 14.52 25.86
CA SER A 345 10.18 15.04 27.04
C SER A 345 8.78 14.42 27.14
N ASN A 346 8.28 14.27 28.36
CA ASN A 346 6.87 13.97 28.53
C ASN A 346 6.03 15.21 28.18
N ARG A 347 4.72 14.97 28.01
CA ARG A 347 3.70 16.00 27.78
C ARG A 347 3.95 16.87 26.55
N THR A 348 4.57 16.28 25.53
CA THR A 348 4.95 16.94 24.29
C THR A 348 4.69 15.98 23.14
N TRP A 349 4.07 16.47 22.07
CA TRP A 349 3.90 15.72 20.83
C TRP A 349 5.23 15.59 20.09
N TYR A 350 5.54 14.37 19.68
CA TYR A 350 6.64 14.07 18.78
C TYR A 350 6.15 13.22 17.63
N TYR A 351 6.59 13.57 16.42
CA TYR A 351 6.52 12.65 15.30
C TYR A 351 7.76 11.77 15.34
N VAL A 352 7.58 10.46 15.41
CA VAL A 352 8.67 9.51 15.51
C VAL A 352 8.63 8.58 14.32
N ALA A 353 9.79 8.34 13.72
CA ALA A 353 9.91 7.41 12.62
C ALA A 353 11.18 6.57 12.73
N ALA A 354 11.14 5.36 12.19
CA ALA A 354 12.30 4.52 12.04
C ALA A 354 12.26 3.78 10.70
N THR A 355 13.36 3.83 9.96
CA THR A 355 13.50 3.17 8.66
C THR A 355 14.53 2.06 8.74
N HIS A 356 14.33 0.97 8.02
CA HIS A 356 15.32 -0.07 7.80
C HIS A 356 15.37 -0.44 6.32
N GLU A 357 16.57 -0.45 5.73
CA GLU A 357 16.80 -0.94 4.38
C GLU A 357 18.10 -1.74 4.33
N ASN A 358 17.98 -3.03 3.99
CA ASN A 358 19.05 -4.02 3.94
C ASN A 358 19.83 -4.15 5.27
N THR A 359 20.81 -3.26 5.47
CA THR A 359 21.67 -3.22 6.64
C THR A 359 21.61 -1.86 7.33
N LEU A 360 20.96 -0.86 6.75
CA LEU A 360 20.96 0.50 7.28
C LEU A 360 19.66 0.79 8.02
N SER A 361 19.77 1.05 9.31
CA SER A 361 18.68 1.54 10.14
C SER A 361 18.86 3.02 10.46
N LYS A 362 17.76 3.76 10.52
CA LYS A 362 17.73 5.18 10.90
C LYS A 362 16.55 5.46 11.82
N ILE A 363 16.71 6.45 12.70
CA ILE A 363 15.66 6.95 13.59
C ILE A 363 15.54 8.45 13.39
N TYR A 364 14.30 8.91 13.31
CA TYR A 364 13.94 10.30 13.12
C TYR A 364 12.99 10.77 14.22
N VAL A 365 13.16 12.02 14.64
CA VAL A 365 12.25 12.71 15.56
C VAL A 365 11.92 14.06 14.94
N ASN A 366 10.63 14.36 14.78
CA ASN A 366 10.12 15.55 14.10
C ASN A 366 10.73 15.77 12.71
N GLY A 367 10.93 14.68 11.97
CA GLY A 367 11.50 14.71 10.60
C GLY A 367 13.02 14.83 10.54
N ASP A 368 13.71 14.99 11.68
CA ASP A 368 15.18 15.10 11.72
C ASP A 368 15.83 13.76 12.05
N LEU A 369 16.88 13.40 11.30
CA LEU A 369 17.67 12.19 11.56
C LEU A 369 18.44 12.33 12.89
N VAL A 370 18.08 11.52 13.89
CA VAL A 370 18.70 11.56 15.24
C VAL A 370 19.62 10.39 15.55
N ALA A 371 19.53 9.30 14.77
CA ALA A 371 20.47 8.19 14.82
C ALA A 371 20.44 7.38 13.53
N ASN A 372 21.58 6.75 13.23
CA ASN A 372 21.70 5.74 12.19
C ASN A 372 22.71 4.68 12.63
N GLY A 373 22.59 3.48 12.07
CA GLY A 373 23.50 2.38 12.33
C GLY A 373 23.40 1.31 11.26
N THR A 374 24.53 0.67 10.97
CA THR A 374 24.61 -0.45 10.05
C THR A 374 24.56 -1.77 10.79
N THR A 375 23.91 -2.77 10.19
CA THR A 375 23.69 -4.10 10.71
C THR A 375 24.16 -5.15 9.72
N THR A 376 24.02 -6.43 10.08
CA THR A 376 24.03 -7.51 9.08
C THR A 376 22.66 -7.59 8.41
N THR A 377 22.61 -8.21 7.23
CA THR A 377 21.34 -8.56 6.59
C THR A 377 20.59 -9.51 7.51
N LEU A 378 19.31 -9.22 7.75
CA LEU A 378 18.43 -10.06 8.56
C LEU A 378 17.31 -10.60 7.68
N THR A 379 17.07 -11.91 7.76
CA THR A 379 15.84 -12.50 7.23
C THR A 379 14.77 -12.34 8.30
N LEU A 380 13.80 -11.48 8.04
CA LEU A 380 12.72 -11.17 8.97
C LEU A 380 11.48 -11.99 8.60
N SER A 381 11.00 -12.81 9.53
CA SER A 381 9.70 -13.49 9.47
C SER A 381 9.07 -13.44 10.85
N ASN A 382 7.73 -13.47 10.92
CA ASN A 382 6.98 -13.96 12.07
C ASN A 382 5.53 -14.20 11.65
N SER A 383 4.80 -15.01 12.42
CA SER A 383 3.36 -15.21 12.26
C SER A 383 2.53 -14.54 13.35
N GLU A 384 3.16 -13.79 14.25
CA GLU A 384 2.50 -13.07 15.34
C GLU A 384 1.68 -11.87 14.83
N VAL A 385 0.74 -11.45 15.66
CA VAL A 385 -0.02 -10.21 15.47
C VAL A 385 0.91 -8.99 15.50
N LEU A 386 0.48 -7.91 14.84
CA LEU A 386 1.05 -6.59 15.08
C LEU A 386 0.31 -5.97 16.26
N THR A 387 1.01 -5.26 17.12
CA THR A 387 0.42 -4.52 18.24
C THR A 387 0.81 -3.05 18.21
N ILE A 388 -0.14 -2.18 18.54
CA ILE A 388 0.10 -0.76 18.81
C ILE A 388 -0.13 -0.55 20.31
N GLY A 389 0.86 0.01 21.00
CA GLY A 389 0.78 0.33 22.42
C GLY A 389 1.22 -0.77 23.40
N CYS A 390 1.70 -1.93 22.96
CA CYS A 390 2.27 -2.95 23.85
C CYS A 390 3.26 -3.90 23.14
N LEU A 391 3.82 -4.83 23.89
CA LEU A 391 4.36 -6.08 23.37
C LEU A 391 3.34 -7.18 23.59
N LYS A 392 3.05 -7.93 22.53
CA LYS A 392 2.41 -9.26 22.60
C LYS A 392 3.26 -10.30 21.88
N MET A 393 3.54 -11.40 22.56
CA MET A 393 4.26 -12.57 22.03
C MET A 393 3.53 -13.83 22.52
N GLY A 394 2.69 -14.45 21.69
CA GLY A 394 1.78 -15.51 22.15
C GLY A 394 0.90 -15.05 23.32
N THR A 395 1.06 -15.66 24.49
CA THR A 395 0.35 -15.27 25.72
C THR A 395 1.10 -14.25 26.58
N HIS A 396 2.35 -13.94 26.24
CA HIS A 396 3.14 -12.94 26.95
C HIS A 396 2.73 -11.53 26.53
N LEU A 397 2.33 -10.72 27.52
CA LEU A 397 1.87 -9.34 27.34
C LEU A 397 2.63 -8.43 28.31
N ASN A 398 3.32 -7.42 27.80
CA ASN A 398 4.12 -6.51 28.63
C ASN A 398 4.42 -5.18 27.92
N TRP A 399 5.15 -4.29 28.60
CA TRP A 399 5.72 -3.05 28.05
C TRP A 399 4.68 -2.12 27.41
N PHE A 400 3.55 -1.99 28.11
CA PHE A 400 2.43 -1.15 27.73
C PHE A 400 2.83 0.34 27.67
N PHE A 401 2.35 1.00 26.63
CA PHE A 401 2.50 2.42 26.40
C PHE A 401 1.55 3.20 27.30
N LYS A 402 2.02 4.31 27.88
CA LYS A 402 1.19 5.22 28.67
C LYS A 402 1.23 6.61 28.07
N GLY A 403 0.14 7.01 27.43
CA GLY A 403 0.05 8.24 26.67
C GLY A 403 -0.82 8.10 25.42
N ILE A 404 -0.65 9.01 24.49
CA ILE A 404 -1.46 9.10 23.27
C ILE A 404 -0.61 8.67 22.06
N ILE A 405 -1.19 7.84 21.18
CA ILE A 405 -0.63 7.49 19.87
C ILE A 405 -1.64 7.88 18.80
N ASP A 406 -1.13 8.44 17.71
CA ASP A 406 -1.88 8.98 16.58
C ASP A 406 -1.13 8.70 15.27
N GLU A 407 -1.82 8.69 14.12
CA GLU A 407 -1.23 8.63 12.77
C GLU A 407 -0.19 7.50 12.56
N VAL A 408 -0.53 6.26 12.94
CA VAL A 408 0.41 5.13 12.84
C VAL A 408 0.50 4.66 11.40
N LYS A 409 1.70 4.71 10.82
CA LYS A 409 1.98 4.27 9.43
C LYS A 409 3.06 3.20 9.40
N ILE A 410 2.89 2.22 8.52
CA ILE A 410 3.91 1.22 8.19
C ILE A 410 4.09 1.20 6.67
N TYR A 411 5.33 1.28 6.21
CA TYR A 411 5.71 1.11 4.82
C TYR A 411 6.57 -0.14 4.60
N ASN A 412 6.52 -0.73 3.41
CA ASN A 412 7.36 -1.88 3.00
C ASN A 412 8.72 -1.49 2.40
N ARG A 413 9.13 -0.24 2.60
CA ARG A 413 10.42 0.31 2.17
C ARG A 413 10.92 1.32 3.19
N ALA A 414 12.21 1.63 3.16
CA ALA A 414 12.72 2.79 3.85
C ALA A 414 12.28 4.07 3.12
N LEU A 415 11.62 4.97 3.84
CA LEU A 415 11.36 6.33 3.37
C LEU A 415 12.65 7.17 3.46
N THR A 416 12.76 8.12 2.55
CA THR A 416 13.75 9.20 2.62
C THR A 416 13.35 10.20 3.69
N GLN A 417 14.31 11.00 4.18
CA GLN A 417 14.02 12.03 5.17
C GLN A 417 12.97 13.04 4.67
N SER A 418 13.00 13.41 3.39
CA SER A 418 12.02 14.32 2.80
C SER A 418 10.61 13.72 2.76
N GLU A 419 10.48 12.41 2.53
CA GLU A 419 9.19 11.71 2.60
C GLU A 419 8.67 11.69 4.04
N ILE A 420 9.52 11.38 5.03
CA ILE A 420 9.16 11.43 6.46
C ILE A 420 8.70 12.85 6.87
N GLN A 421 9.38 13.88 6.38
CA GLN A 421 8.99 15.27 6.64
C GLN A 421 7.65 15.64 5.98
N ALA A 422 7.32 15.05 4.84
CA ALA A 422 6.02 15.24 4.20
C ALA A 422 4.91 14.53 5.00
N ASP A 423 5.16 13.31 5.46
CA ASP A 423 4.20 12.45 6.16
C ASP A 423 3.82 12.95 7.57
N MET A 424 4.59 13.89 8.14
CA MET A 424 4.26 14.61 9.38
C MET A 424 2.96 15.40 9.30
N ILE A 425 2.50 15.72 8.08
CA ILE A 425 1.28 16.46 7.80
C ILE A 425 0.31 15.46 7.15
N PRO A 426 -0.87 15.20 7.73
CA PRO A 426 -1.82 14.27 7.13
C PRO A 426 -2.23 14.78 5.75
N GLU A 427 -2.33 13.87 4.78
CA GLU A 427 -2.95 14.18 3.51
C GLU A 427 -4.39 14.59 3.78
N PHE A 428 -4.72 15.86 3.55
CA PHE A 428 -6.13 16.23 3.48
C PHE A 428 -6.75 15.36 2.38
N PRO A 429 -7.93 14.74 2.59
CA PRO A 429 -8.67 14.17 1.47
C PRO A 429 -8.74 15.26 0.40
N PRO A 430 -8.62 14.94 -0.90
CA PRO A 430 -8.66 15.96 -1.93
C PRO A 430 -9.93 16.76 -1.68
N LEU A 431 -9.77 17.98 -1.15
CA LEU A 431 -10.86 18.92 -1.06
C LEU A 431 -11.33 18.97 -2.49
N ILE A 432 -12.59 18.55 -2.73
CA ILE A 432 -13.30 18.80 -3.96
C ILE A 432 -12.84 20.17 -4.40
N ILE A 433 -12.08 20.20 -5.50
CA ILE A 433 -11.41 21.39 -6.01
C ILE A 433 -12.49 22.45 -6.02
N MET A 434 -12.54 23.32 -5.02
CA MET A 434 -13.24 24.58 -5.18
C MET A 434 -12.35 25.25 -6.21
N PRO A 435 -12.82 25.46 -7.46
CA PRO A 435 -11.99 26.09 -8.45
C PRO A 435 -11.45 27.36 -7.82
N LEU A 436 -10.15 27.61 -7.96
CA LEU A 436 -9.46 28.78 -7.38
C LEU A 436 -10.23 30.10 -7.60
N PHE A 437 -11.07 30.13 -8.65
CA PHE A 437 -12.03 31.17 -8.98
C PHE A 437 -13.11 31.45 -7.92
N ILE A 438 -13.61 30.46 -7.18
CA ILE A 438 -14.63 30.63 -6.12
C ILE A 438 -14.03 31.29 -4.88
N ILE A 439 -12.81 30.89 -4.49
CA ILE A 439 -12.07 31.52 -3.39
C ILE A 439 -11.70 32.96 -3.78
N ALA A 440 -11.22 33.17 -5.01
CA ALA A 440 -10.92 34.51 -5.52
C ALA A 440 -12.17 35.41 -5.57
N THR A 441 -13.34 34.88 -5.97
CA THR A 441 -14.60 35.67 -6.00
C THR A 441 -15.15 35.98 -4.61
N LEU A 442 -15.06 35.05 -3.63
CA LEU A 442 -15.43 35.35 -2.24
C LEU A 442 -14.52 36.43 -1.63
N ILE A 443 -13.22 36.38 -1.90
CA ILE A 443 -12.26 37.36 -1.36
C ILE A 443 -12.41 38.72 -2.04
N VAL A 444 -12.65 38.76 -3.36
CA VAL A 444 -12.98 40.01 -4.08
C VAL A 444 -14.31 40.59 -3.60
N ALA A 445 -15.29 39.77 -3.28
CA ALA A 445 -16.56 40.21 -2.69
C ALA A 445 -16.35 40.81 -1.28
N MET A 446 -15.51 40.20 -0.44
CA MET A 446 -15.15 40.76 0.87
C MET A 446 -14.36 42.07 0.75
N ALA A 447 -13.38 42.14 -0.16
CA ALA A 447 -12.60 43.35 -0.42
C ALA A 447 -13.48 44.50 -0.95
N ARG A 448 -14.42 44.22 -1.86
CA ARG A 448 -15.43 45.21 -2.31
C ARG A 448 -16.33 45.68 -1.16
N LYS A 449 -16.75 44.77 -0.29
CA LYS A 449 -17.59 45.10 0.89
C LYS A 449 -16.84 46.00 1.88
N MET A 450 -15.54 45.81 2.05
CA MET A 450 -14.68 46.66 2.89
C MET A 450 -14.37 48.03 2.26
N LEU A 451 -14.28 48.11 0.92
CA LEU A 451 -14.10 49.38 0.20
C LEU A 451 -15.38 50.22 0.20
N ASN A 452 -16.54 49.61 0.00
CA ASN A 452 -17.83 50.30 -0.05
C ASN A 452 -18.33 50.80 1.33
N HIS A 453 -17.78 50.28 2.44
CA HIS A 453 -18.14 50.73 3.78
C HIS A 453 -17.56 52.12 4.15
N LYS A 454 -16.71 52.70 3.28
CA LYS A 454 -16.14 54.05 3.45
C LYS A 454 -16.96 55.19 2.85
N ASP A 455 -18.01 54.90 2.08
CA ASP A 455 -18.84 55.94 1.45
C ASP A 455 -20.09 56.33 2.27
N THR A 456 -20.26 55.77 3.48
CA THR A 456 -21.37 56.09 4.39
C THR A 456 -20.93 56.38 5.83
N ALA A 457 -19.75 56.97 6.04
CA ALA A 457 -19.29 57.44 7.35
C ALA A 457 -18.82 58.89 7.28
#